data_AF-G8R154-F1
#
_entry.id   AF-G8R154-F1
#
_cell.length_a   1.000
_cell.length_b   1.000
_cell.length_c   1.000
_cell.angle_alpha   90.00
_cell.angle_beta   90.00
_cell.angle_gamma   90.00
#
_symmetry.space_group_name_H-M   'P 1'
#
loop_
_entity.id
_entity.type
_entity.pdbx_description
1 polymer ?
#
loop_
_entity_poly.entity_id
_entity_poly.type
_entity_poly.pdbx_seq_one_letter_code
_entity_poly.pdbx_strand_id
1 'polypeptide(L)'
;MRQIPPENIWNQDAQKSFFSLLKTKAGHEQGEFILAKAEELTKYGNSANHDLLKGAESLMNMYTLKYHNPKDSTKAKELLATIYHKLGETEKANRFLK
;
A
#
# COMPACT_ATOMS: atom_id res chain seq x y z
N MET A 1 21.49 -0.36 -4.94
CA MET A 1 21.58 0.37 -3.65
C MET A 1 20.39 -0.05 -2.78
N ARG A 2 20.59 -0.55 -1.56
CA ARG A 2 19.47 -0.82 -0.64
C ARG A 2 18.95 0.52 -0.13
N GLN A 3 17.71 0.88 -0.45
CA GLN A 3 17.07 2.05 0.17
C GLN A 3 16.73 1.67 1.61
N ILE A 4 17.35 2.37 2.56
CA ILE A 4 17.07 2.19 3.98
C ILE A 4 15.72 2.87 4.24
N PRO A 5 14.73 2.17 4.83
CA PRO A 5 13.47 2.82 5.20
C PRO A 5 13.76 3.96 6.17
N PRO A 6 13.15 5.15 6.02
CA PRO A 6 13.19 6.16 7.06
C PRO A 6 12.66 5.59 8.37
N GLU A 7 13.23 6.03 9.49
CA GLU A 7 12.76 5.62 10.81
C GLU A 7 11.25 5.90 10.93
N ASN A 8 10.50 4.95 11.51
CA ASN A 8 9.07 5.07 11.80
C ASN A 8 8.11 5.10 10.61
N ILE A 9 8.51 4.66 9.41
CA ILE A 9 7.63 4.76 8.23
C ILE A 9 6.25 4.09 8.38
N TRP A 10 6.11 3.07 9.24
CA TRP A 10 4.84 2.37 9.49
C TRP A 10 4.71 1.75 10.89
N ASN A 11 5.24 2.41 11.93
CA ASN A 11 5.04 1.98 13.31
C ASN A 11 3.62 2.32 13.81
N GLN A 12 3.29 1.95 15.05
CA GLN A 12 1.95 2.16 15.61
C GLN A 12 1.51 3.64 15.62
N ASP A 13 2.42 4.57 15.92
CA ASP A 13 2.10 6.00 15.96
C ASP A 13 1.95 6.58 14.56
N ALA A 14 2.80 6.19 13.60
CA ALA A 14 2.65 6.56 12.19
C ALA A 14 1.33 6.06 11.61
N GLN A 15 0.91 4.84 11.97
CA GLN A 15 -0.39 4.29 11.58
C GLN A 15 -1.55 5.11 12.18
N LYS A 16 -1.51 5.42 13.48
CA LYS A 16 -2.53 6.26 14.14
C LYS A 16 -2.63 7.63 13.48
N SER A 17 -1.51 8.30 13.25
CA SER A 17 -1.46 9.61 12.59
C SER A 17 -2.01 9.54 11.17
N PHE A 18 -1.64 8.50 10.41
CA PHE A 18 -2.16 8.29 9.06
C PHE A 18 -3.68 8.15 9.06
N PHE A 19 -4.26 7.28 9.90
CA PHE A 19 -5.71 7.08 9.94
C PHE A 19 -6.46 8.28 10.53
N SER A 20 -5.84 9.03 11.44
CA SER A 20 -6.39 10.29 11.93
C SER A 20 -6.52 11.31 10.80
N LEU A 21 -5.46 11.49 10.01
CA LEU A 21 -5.46 12.40 8.86
C LEU A 21 -6.39 11.91 7.74
N LEU A 22 -6.45 10.61 7.49
CA LEU A 22 -7.36 10.03 6.50
C LEU A 22 -8.82 10.40 6.78
N LYS A 23 -9.23 10.37 8.05
CA LYS A 23 -10.61 10.73 8.45
C LYS A 23 -10.98 12.18 8.17
N THR A 24 -10.00 13.08 8.04
CA THR A 24 -10.26 14.50 7.73
C THR A 24 -10.34 14.80 6.24
N LYS A 25 -10.09 13.81 5.37
CA LYS A 25 -10.08 13.95 3.91
C LYS A 25 -11.44 13.63 3.29
N ALA A 26 -11.73 14.22 2.14
CA ALA A 26 -12.91 13.86 1.36
C ALA A 26 -12.78 12.44 0.78
N GLY A 27 -13.90 11.75 0.48
CA GLY A 27 -13.87 10.34 0.08
C GLY A 27 -12.97 10.01 -1.12
N HIS A 28 -12.88 10.90 -2.11
CA HIS A 28 -11.97 10.74 -3.25
C HIS A 28 -10.50 10.93 -2.84
N GLU A 29 -10.21 11.96 -2.05
CA GLU A 29 -8.87 12.21 -1.49
C GLU A 29 -8.42 11.08 -0.56
N GLN A 30 -9.34 10.42 0.16
CA GLN A 30 -9.04 9.26 1.00
C GLN A 30 -8.46 8.11 0.16
N GLY A 31 -9.03 7.86 -1.03
CA GLY A 31 -8.52 6.85 -1.96
C GLY A 31 -7.10 7.16 -2.43
N GLU A 32 -6.86 8.39 -2.87
CA GLU A 32 -5.53 8.86 -3.31
C GLU A 32 -4.51 8.77 -2.16
N PHE A 33 -4.91 9.14 -0.95
CA PHE A 33 -4.05 9.14 0.22
C PHE A 33 -3.65 7.72 0.66
N ILE A 34 -4.58 6.77 0.57
CA ILE A 34 -4.31 5.34 0.80
C ILE A 34 -3.37 4.79 -0.26
N LEU A 35 -3.62 5.11 -1.54
CA LEU A 35 -2.78 4.64 -2.64
C LEU A 35 -1.34 5.15 -2.48
N ALA A 36 -1.17 6.46 -2.24
CA ALA A 36 0.15 7.07 -2.05
C ALA A 36 0.91 6.46 -0.86
N LYS A 37 0.23 6.20 0.26
CA LYS A 37 0.87 5.55 1.41
C LYS A 37 1.23 4.10 1.10
N ALA A 38 0.38 3.33 0.41
CA ALA A 38 0.70 1.97 -0.02
C ALA A 38 1.91 1.93 -0.97
N GLU A 39 2.04 2.90 -1.88
CA GLU A 39 3.22 3.06 -2.74
C GLU A 39 4.49 3.31 -1.94
N GLU A 40 4.43 4.23 -0.98
CA GLU A 40 5.55 4.53 -0.08
C GLU A 40 6.01 3.27 0.67
N LEU A 41 5.09 2.56 1.30
CA LEU A 41 5.39 1.33 2.03
C LEU A 41 5.97 0.25 1.11
N THR A 42 5.43 0.10 -0.10
CA THR A 42 5.92 -0.86 -1.09
C THR A 42 7.33 -0.51 -1.57
N LYS A 43 7.63 0.78 -1.75
CA LYS A 43 8.95 1.25 -2.18
C LYS A 43 10.05 0.81 -1.21
N TYR A 44 9.82 0.99 0.08
CA TYR A 44 10.78 0.63 1.12
C TYR A 44 10.67 -0.82 1.61
N GLY A 45 9.52 -1.45 1.36
CA GLY A 45 9.24 -2.85 1.67
C GLY A 45 10.09 -3.83 0.86
N ASN A 46 10.61 -4.83 1.56
CA ASN A 46 11.44 -5.94 1.09
C ASN A 46 11.36 -7.11 2.10
N SER A 47 12.12 -8.18 1.85
CA SER A 47 12.11 -9.39 2.67
C SER A 47 12.56 -9.19 4.12
N ALA A 48 13.36 -8.15 4.42
CA ALA A 48 13.83 -7.86 5.78
C ALA A 48 12.86 -6.99 6.59
N ASN A 49 11.92 -6.31 5.95
CA ASN A 49 10.91 -5.45 6.59
C ASN A 49 9.51 -5.79 6.06
N HIS A 50 9.19 -7.09 6.17
CA HIS A 50 7.96 -7.71 5.69
C HIS A 50 6.69 -6.99 6.18
N ASP A 51 6.72 -6.41 7.38
CA ASP A 51 5.60 -5.64 7.95
C ASP A 51 5.20 -4.42 7.11
N LEU A 52 6.14 -3.79 6.40
CA LEU A 52 5.84 -2.68 5.49
C LEU A 52 5.01 -3.17 4.31
N LEU A 53 5.37 -4.33 3.75
CA LEU A 53 4.64 -4.94 2.65
C LEU A 53 3.25 -5.41 3.09
N LYS A 54 3.12 -5.96 4.30
CA LYS A 54 1.81 -6.32 4.89
C LYS A 54 0.95 -5.10 5.19
N GLY A 55 1.57 -4.00 5.60
CA GLY A 55 0.92 -2.69 5.71
C GLY A 55 0.38 -2.19 4.37
N ALA A 56 1.21 -2.24 3.32
CA ALA A 56 0.82 -1.87 1.97
C ALA A 56 -0.33 -2.75 1.45
N GLU A 57 -0.25 -4.07 1.63
CA GLU A 57 -1.31 -5.03 1.28
C GLU A 57 -2.64 -4.66 1.96
N SER A 58 -2.61 -4.37 3.26
CA SER A 58 -3.80 -4.01 4.03
C SER A 58 -4.43 -2.69 3.56
N LEU A 59 -3.61 -1.69 3.22
CA LEU A 59 -4.07 -0.44 2.63
C LEU A 59 -4.71 -0.67 1.25
N MET A 60 -4.12 -1.51 0.41
CA MET A 60 -4.67 -1.83 -0.91
C MET A 60 -5.97 -2.62 -0.84
N ASN A 61 -6.12 -3.50 0.14
CA ASN A 61 -7.40 -4.17 0.42
C ASN A 61 -8.48 -3.15 0.83
N MET A 62 -8.13 -2.18 1.69
CA MET A 62 -9.04 -1.09 2.05
C MET A 62 -9.41 -0.23 0.84
N TYR A 63 -8.43 0.13 0.01
CA TYR A 63 -8.65 0.91 -1.22
C TYR A 63 -9.64 0.19 -2.13
N THR A 64 -9.42 -1.11 -2.39
CA THR A 64 -10.25 -1.92 -3.29
C THR A 64 -11.68 -2.06 -2.78
N LEU A 65 -11.88 -2.19 -1.46
CA LEU A 65 -13.21 -2.40 -0.87
C LEU A 65 -14.01 -1.11 -0.70
N LYS A 66 -13.36 0.04 -0.44
CA LYS A 66 -14.05 1.27 0.00
C LYS A 66 -13.85 2.48 -0.90
N TYR A 67 -12.73 2.53 -1.61
CA TYR A 67 -12.28 3.73 -2.31
C TYR A 67 -11.95 3.47 -3.78
N HIS A 68 -12.46 2.35 -4.31
CA HIS A 68 -12.16 1.93 -5.67
C HIS A 68 -12.54 3.02 -6.67
N ASN A 69 -11.51 3.63 -7.26
CA ASN A 69 -11.66 4.57 -8.37
C ASN A 69 -11.25 3.87 -9.67
N PRO A 70 -12.15 3.76 -10.67
CA PRO A 70 -11.82 3.18 -11.97
C PRO A 70 -10.63 3.84 -12.66
N LYS A 71 -10.41 5.15 -12.44
CA LYS A 71 -9.31 5.91 -13.06
C LYS A 71 -7.93 5.42 -12.60
N ASP A 72 -7.82 4.98 -11.36
CA ASP A 72 -6.56 4.51 -10.76
C ASP A 72 -6.48 2.98 -10.70
N SER A 73 -7.43 2.29 -11.34
CA SER A 73 -7.57 0.82 -11.24
C SER A 73 -6.36 0.07 -11.79
N THR A 74 -5.77 0.52 -12.89
CA THR A 74 -4.53 -0.06 -13.45
C THR A 74 -3.37 0.09 -12.47
N LYS A 75 -3.16 1.32 -11.97
CA LYS A 75 -2.11 1.63 -11.00
C LYS A 75 -2.26 0.81 -9.71
N ALA A 76 -3.49 0.67 -9.20
CA ALA A 76 -3.78 -0.13 -8.02
C ALA A 76 -3.49 -1.63 -8.24
N LYS A 77 -3.80 -2.18 -9.43
CA LYS A 77 -3.49 -3.58 -9.78
C LYS A 77 -1.98 -3.82 -9.88
N GLU A 78 -1.25 -2.92 -10.54
CA GLU A 78 0.22 -3.01 -10.66
C GLU A 78 0.90 -2.93 -9.28
N LEU A 79 0.41 -2.05 -8.41
CA LEU A 79 0.91 -1.92 -7.05
C LEU A 79 0.65 -3.19 -6.23
N LEU A 80 -0.57 -3.75 -6.28
CA LEU A 80 -0.89 -5.02 -5.63
C LEU A 80 -0.01 -6.17 -6.15
N ALA A 81 0.18 -6.28 -7.47
CA ALA A 81 1.05 -7.28 -8.06
C ALA A 81 2.51 -7.12 -7.56
N THR A 82 3.00 -5.88 -7.46
CA THR A 82 4.32 -5.57 -6.93
C THR A 82 4.46 -5.96 -5.47
N ILE A 83 3.46 -5.66 -4.64
CA ILE A 83 3.43 -6.06 -3.23
C ILE A 83 3.52 -7.58 -3.13
N TYR A 84 2.65 -8.32 -3.81
CA TYR A 84 2.65 -9.78 -3.77
C TYR A 84 3.95 -10.40 -4.29
N HIS A 85 4.53 -9.84 -5.35
CA HIS A 85 5.84 -10.28 -5.84
C HIS A 85 6.93 -10.09 -4.78
N LYS A 86 6.95 -8.94 -4.10
CA LYS A 86 7.91 -8.66 -3.01
C LYS A 86 7.67 -9.51 -1.76
N LEU A 87 6.43 -9.92 -1.51
CA LEU A 87 6.04 -10.88 -0.47
C LEU A 87 6.42 -12.33 -0.80
N GLY A 88 6.83 -12.61 -2.06
CA GLY A 88 7.04 -13.97 -2.55
C GLY A 88 5.74 -14.73 -2.87
N GLU A 89 4.59 -14.05 -2.86
CA GLU A 89 3.27 -14.60 -3.14
C GLU A 89 2.94 -14.54 -4.64
N THR A 90 3.80 -15.14 -5.46
CA THR A 90 3.77 -15.06 -6.94
C THR A 90 2.46 -15.54 -7.55
N GLU A 91 1.81 -16.55 -6.96
CA GLU A 91 0.49 -17.01 -7.40
C GLU A 91 -0.58 -15.92 -7.28
N LYS A 92 -0.55 -15.12 -6.21
CA LYS A 92 -1.47 -14.00 -6.03
C LYS A 92 -1.11 -12.86 -6.98
N ALA A 93 0.18 -12.54 -7.15
CA ALA A 93 0.64 -11.51 -8.07
C ALA A 93 0.12 -11.76 -9.51
N ASN A 94 0.23 -13.01 -9.98
CA ASN A 94 -0.22 -13.42 -11.31
C ASN A 94 -1.74 -13.31 -11.54
N ARG A 95 -2.56 -13.22 -10.48
CA ARG A 95 -4.02 -13.01 -10.61
C ARG A 95 -4.37 -11.57 -10.97
N PHE A 96 -3.50 -10.61 -10.65
CA PHE A 96 -3.74 -9.19 -10.92
C PHE A 96 -3.16 -8.72 -12.27
N LEU A 97 -2.33 -9.54 -12.91
CA LEU A 97 -1.65 -9.26 -14.18
C LEU A 97 -2.29 -9.97 -15.39
N LYS A 98 -3.36 -10.75 -15.19
CA LYS A 98 -4.15 -11.39 -16.25
C LYS A 98 -5.33 -10.50 -16.65
#